data_AF-A0A8I0FGK8-F1
#
_entry.id   AF-A0A8I0FGK8-F1
#
_cell.length_a   1.000
_cell.length_b   1.000
_cell.length_c   1.000
_cell.angle_alpha   90.00
_cell.angle_beta   90.00
_cell.angle_gamma   90.00
#
_symmetry.space_group_name_H-M   'P 1'
#
loop_
_entity.id
_entity.type
_entity.pdbx_description
1 polymer ?
#
loop_
_entity_poly.entity_id
_entity_poly.type
_entity_poly.pdbx_seq_one_letter_code
_entity_poly.pdbx_strand_id
1 'polypeptide(L)'
;GNVGESADYVTRSIPAGSNTKITITYDALIPGTADVKAYVQKNVEREWQLVNLTTGKPIGDNWVERTHMLTNFNANETRIKLVLSGTVQYRPKVKNLRIIIT
;
A
#
# COMPACT_ATOMS: atom_id res chain seq x y z
N GLY A 1 0.60 23.65 -14.52
CA GLY A 1 1.01 22.24 -14.33
C GLY A 1 -0.23 21.42 -14.11
N ASN A 2 -0.39 20.31 -14.83
CA ASN A 2 -1.56 19.44 -14.69
C ASN A 2 -1.29 18.42 -13.58
N VAL A 3 -2.30 18.17 -12.75
CA VAL A 3 -2.20 17.20 -11.66
C VAL A 3 -2.80 15.88 -12.13
N GLY A 4 -2.01 14.80 -12.05
CA GLY A 4 -2.45 13.47 -12.48
C GLY A 4 -3.54 12.85 -11.59
N GLU A 5 -4.35 11.98 -12.18
CA GLU A 5 -5.41 11.22 -11.52
C GLU A 5 -4.91 10.03 -10.70
N SER A 6 -3.62 9.67 -10.88
CA SER A 6 -2.95 8.66 -10.07
C SER A 6 -1.59 9.14 -9.57
N ALA A 7 -1.16 8.57 -8.45
CA ALA A 7 0.17 8.76 -7.89
C ALA A 7 0.67 7.45 -7.28
N ASP A 8 1.93 7.13 -7.57
CA ASP A 8 2.60 5.96 -7.03
C ASP A 8 3.59 6.40 -5.94
N TYR A 9 3.47 5.82 -4.75
CA TYR A 9 4.48 5.91 -3.71
C TYR A 9 5.17 4.56 -3.56
N VAL A 10 6.49 4.52 -3.72
CA VAL A 10 7.30 3.30 -3.60
C VAL A 10 8.28 3.44 -2.45
N THR A 11 8.33 2.44 -1.56
CA THR A 11 9.28 2.43 -0.44
C THR A 11 10.71 2.14 -0.90
N ARG A 12 11.67 2.35 0.02
CA ARG A 12 13.01 1.74 -0.10
C ARG A 12 12.92 0.20 -0.18
N SER A 13 14.00 -0.44 -0.64
CA SER A 13 14.18 -1.90 -0.50
C SER A 13 14.10 -2.30 0.96
N ILE A 14 13.42 -3.42 1.23
CA ILE A 14 13.28 -4.05 2.53
C ILE A 14 13.74 -5.51 2.36
N PRO A 15 14.69 -6.00 3.18
CA PRO A 15 15.04 -7.41 3.19
C PRO A 15 13.79 -8.25 3.46
N ALA A 16 13.60 -9.26 2.62
CA ALA A 16 12.57 -10.27 2.78
C ALA A 16 13.24 -11.65 2.76
N GLY A 17 12.47 -12.70 3.07
CA GLY A 17 12.98 -14.06 3.06
C GLY A 17 12.00 -15.00 2.38
N SER A 18 12.29 -16.29 2.51
CA SER A 18 11.39 -17.35 2.10
C SER A 18 10.24 -17.53 3.09
N ASN A 19 9.05 -17.78 2.57
CA ASN A 19 7.83 -18.04 3.33
C ASN A 19 7.50 -16.95 4.38
N THR A 20 7.81 -15.71 4.07
CA THR A 20 7.58 -14.58 4.97
C THR A 20 6.16 -14.04 4.88
N LYS A 21 5.72 -13.41 5.97
CA LYS A 21 4.46 -12.67 6.04
C LYS A 21 4.75 -11.18 5.95
N ILE A 22 4.08 -10.52 5.03
CA ILE A 22 4.16 -9.08 4.84
C ILE A 22 2.86 -8.45 5.32
N THR A 23 2.97 -7.52 6.27
CA THR A 23 1.87 -6.70 6.76
C THR A 23 2.14 -5.24 6.44
N ILE A 24 1.24 -4.62 5.68
CA ILE A 24 1.31 -3.22 5.29
C ILE A 24 0.16 -2.50 5.99
N THR A 25 0.49 -1.52 6.81
CA THR A 25 -0.49 -0.72 7.55
C THR A 25 -0.29 0.75 7.24
N TYR A 26 -1.36 1.47 6.97
CA TYR A 26 -1.33 2.92 6.77
C TYR A 26 -2.68 3.53 7.09
N ASP A 27 -2.68 4.81 7.46
CA ASP A 27 -3.92 5.55 7.64
C ASP A 27 -4.31 6.18 6.31
N ALA A 28 -5.57 5.99 5.91
CA ALA A 28 -6.10 6.51 4.66
C ALA A 28 -7.33 7.38 4.89
N LEU A 29 -7.34 8.54 4.23
CA LEU A 29 -8.52 9.36 4.01
C LEU A 29 -8.90 9.18 2.54
N ILE A 30 -10.01 8.48 2.27
CA ILE A 30 -10.45 8.10 0.93
C ILE A 30 -11.82 8.73 0.67
N PRO A 31 -11.88 9.93 0.05
CA PRO A 31 -13.15 10.59 -0.24
C PRO A 31 -13.81 10.04 -1.52
N GLY A 32 -15.14 9.98 -1.53
CA GLY A 32 -15.93 9.68 -2.75
C GLY A 32 -15.52 8.38 -3.43
N THR A 33 -15.12 8.47 -4.70
CA THR A 33 -14.71 7.35 -5.56
C THR A 33 -13.21 7.10 -5.61
N ALA A 34 -12.43 7.73 -4.71
CA ALA A 34 -11.00 7.50 -4.61
C ALA A 34 -10.68 6.06 -4.16
N ASP A 35 -9.46 5.60 -4.45
CA ASP A 35 -8.97 4.29 -4.02
C ASP A 35 -7.46 4.31 -3.71
N VAL A 36 -7.03 3.38 -2.87
CA VAL A 36 -5.62 3.13 -2.54
C VAL A 36 -5.34 1.64 -2.62
N LYS A 37 -4.49 1.25 -3.57
CA LYS A 37 -4.08 -0.16 -3.76
C LYS A 37 -2.66 -0.38 -3.27
N ALA A 38 -2.46 -1.43 -2.49
CA ALA A 38 -1.14 -1.83 -2.00
C ALA A 38 -0.59 -2.98 -2.84
N TYR A 39 0.67 -2.84 -3.26
CA TYR A 39 1.40 -3.84 -4.02
C TYR A 39 2.72 -4.18 -3.34
N VAL A 40 3.14 -5.43 -3.50
CA VAL A 40 4.46 -5.92 -3.11
C VAL A 40 5.25 -6.31 -4.35
N GLN A 41 6.55 -6.01 -4.36
CA GLN A 41 7.45 -6.42 -5.43
C GLN A 41 7.85 -7.89 -5.24
N LYS A 42 7.57 -8.77 -6.22
CA LYS A 42 7.93 -10.21 -6.15
C LYS A 42 9.37 -10.51 -6.56
N ASN A 43 9.92 -9.75 -7.52
CA ASN A 43 11.25 -9.98 -8.07
C ASN A 43 11.97 -8.65 -8.33
N VAL A 44 13.27 -8.71 -8.60
CA VAL A 44 14.08 -7.51 -8.90
C VAL A 44 13.58 -6.80 -10.18
N GLU A 45 12.88 -7.51 -11.07
CA GLU A 45 12.38 -7.05 -12.37
C GLU A 45 11.02 -6.33 -12.34
N ARG A 46 10.69 -5.68 -11.22
CA ARG A 46 9.50 -4.81 -11.04
C ARG A 46 8.14 -5.52 -11.21
N GLU A 47 8.05 -6.82 -11.00
CA GLU A 47 6.75 -7.50 -10.94
C GLU A 47 6.02 -7.12 -9.64
N TRP A 48 4.85 -6.50 -9.76
CA TRP A 48 4.02 -6.03 -8.65
C TRP A 48 2.85 -6.97 -8.42
N GLN A 49 2.78 -7.58 -7.24
CA GLN A 49 1.64 -8.35 -6.79
C GLN A 49 0.71 -7.47 -5.95
N LEU A 50 -0.58 -7.45 -6.29
CA LEU A 50 -1.60 -6.80 -5.46
C LEU A 50 -1.74 -7.52 -4.12
N VAL A 51 -1.74 -6.76 -3.03
CA VAL A 51 -2.07 -7.25 -1.68
C VAL A 51 -3.45 -6.73 -1.31
N ASN A 52 -4.42 -7.64 -1.23
CA ASN A 52 -5.80 -7.28 -0.90
C ASN A 52 -5.91 -6.70 0.51
N LEU A 53 -6.86 -5.79 0.68
CA LEU A 53 -7.19 -5.25 2.00
C LEU A 53 -7.69 -6.39 2.90
N THR A 54 -7.09 -6.51 4.07
CA THR A 54 -7.47 -7.51 5.08
C THR A 54 -8.42 -6.91 6.10
N THR A 55 -8.10 -5.73 6.62
CA THR A 55 -8.95 -5.02 7.57
C THR A 55 -8.93 -3.51 7.36
N GLY A 56 -10.03 -2.85 7.70
CA GLY A 56 -10.13 -1.40 7.79
C GLY A 56 -10.71 -1.02 9.15
N LYS A 57 -9.98 -0.20 9.92
CA LYS A 57 -10.40 0.25 11.24
C LYS A 57 -10.55 1.79 11.24
N PRO A 58 -11.74 2.33 11.53
CA PRO A 58 -11.90 3.78 11.70
C PRO A 58 -11.05 4.27 12.88
N ILE A 59 -10.31 5.36 12.68
CA ILE A 59 -9.45 5.97 13.72
C ILE A 59 -9.85 7.42 14.05
N GLY A 60 -10.97 7.91 13.49
CA GLY A 60 -11.50 9.27 13.71
C GLY A 60 -11.26 10.19 12.51
N ASP A 61 -12.00 11.30 12.45
CA ASP A 61 -11.87 12.34 11.40
C ASP A 61 -11.90 11.81 9.96
N ASN A 62 -12.74 10.80 9.71
CA ASN A 62 -12.86 10.06 8.44
C ASN A 62 -11.59 9.30 8.01
N TRP A 63 -10.56 9.23 8.85
CA TRP A 63 -9.40 8.38 8.63
C TRP A 63 -9.73 6.93 8.99
N VAL A 64 -9.23 6.03 8.16
CA VAL A 64 -9.33 4.59 8.34
C VAL A 64 -7.94 4.00 8.25
N GLU A 65 -7.50 3.32 9.30
CA GLU A 65 -6.30 2.48 9.26
C GLU A 65 -6.59 1.26 8.38
N ARG A 66 -5.79 1.10 7.32
CA ARG A 66 -5.90 0.02 6.34
C ARG A 66 -4.78 -0.96 6.59
N THR A 67 -5.11 -2.23 6.77
CA THR A 67 -4.13 -3.31 6.89
C THR A 67 -4.27 -4.28 5.73
N HIS A 68 -3.16 -4.53 5.04
CA HIS A 68 -3.03 -5.50 3.96
C HIS A 68 -2.05 -6.57 4.38
N MET A 69 -2.43 -7.83 4.20
CA MET A 69 -1.65 -8.98 4.63
C MET A 69 -1.41 -9.92 3.47
N LEU A 70 -0.15 -10.27 3.25
CA LEU A 70 0.27 -11.34 2.35
C LEU A 70 1.05 -12.38 3.13
N THR A 71 0.68 -13.65 2.98
CA THR A 71 1.42 -14.79 3.53
C THR A 71 2.16 -15.53 2.41
N ASN A 72 3.10 -16.38 2.80
CA ASN A 72 3.88 -17.22 1.88
C ASN A 72 4.64 -16.42 0.80
N PHE A 73 5.12 -15.23 1.15
CA PHE A 73 5.92 -14.40 0.26
C PHE A 73 7.36 -14.92 0.17
N ASN A 74 7.94 -14.90 -1.03
CA ASN A 74 9.28 -15.44 -1.30
C ASN A 74 10.07 -14.48 -2.19
N ALA A 75 10.97 -13.69 -1.58
CA ALA A 75 12.00 -12.91 -2.27
C ALA A 75 13.07 -12.49 -1.25
N ASN A 76 14.32 -12.29 -1.67
CA ASN A 76 15.39 -11.80 -0.78
C ASN A 76 15.22 -10.33 -0.40
N GLU A 77 14.62 -9.55 -1.28
CA GLU A 77 14.28 -8.15 -1.05
C GLU A 77 12.92 -7.86 -1.68
N THR A 78 12.21 -6.90 -1.10
CA THR A 78 10.96 -6.40 -1.64
C THR A 78 10.80 -4.90 -1.42
N ARG A 79 9.86 -4.31 -2.17
CA ARG A 79 9.40 -2.94 -2.02
C ARG A 79 7.89 -2.95 -1.97
N ILE A 80 7.34 -1.99 -1.24
CA ILE A 80 5.90 -1.77 -1.20
C ILE A 80 5.57 -0.57 -2.07
N LYS A 81 4.53 -0.70 -2.88
CA LYS A 81 3.97 0.38 -3.68
C LYS A 81 2.53 0.64 -3.27
N LEU A 82 2.22 1.90 -2.96
CA LEU A 82 0.85 2.37 -2.85
C LEU A 82 0.49 3.12 -4.12
N VAL A 83 -0.56 2.67 -4.80
CA VAL A 83 -1.14 3.37 -5.96
C VAL A 83 -2.38 4.10 -5.46
N LEU A 84 -2.32 5.42 -5.47
CA LEU A 84 -3.40 6.30 -5.09
C LEU A 84 -4.10 6.73 -6.37
N SER A 85 -5.40 6.49 -6.48
CA SER A 85 -6.21 6.91 -7.63
C SER A 85 -7.41 7.73 -7.19
N GLY A 86 -7.71 8.80 -7.92
CA GLY A 86 -8.85 9.65 -7.65
C GLY A 86 -8.88 10.88 -8.54
N THR A 87 -9.98 11.62 -8.49
CA THR A 87 -10.11 12.89 -9.21
C THR A 87 -9.53 14.04 -8.39
N VAL A 88 -9.43 15.22 -8.99
CA VAL A 88 -9.04 16.45 -8.26
C VAL A 88 -9.97 16.72 -7.08
N GLN A 89 -11.27 16.41 -7.21
CA GLN A 89 -12.27 16.55 -6.15
C GLN A 89 -12.15 15.44 -5.10
N TYR A 90 -11.91 14.20 -5.52
CA TYR A 90 -11.81 13.03 -4.65
C TYR A 90 -10.36 12.57 -4.54
N ARG A 91 -9.53 13.36 -3.85
CA ARG A 91 -8.11 13.04 -3.68
C ARG A 91 -7.86 12.21 -2.42
N PRO A 92 -7.36 10.97 -2.54
CA PRO A 92 -6.98 10.18 -1.38
C PRO A 92 -5.73 10.76 -0.71
N LYS A 93 -5.65 10.62 0.62
CA LYS A 93 -4.45 10.95 1.41
C LYS A 93 -4.05 9.74 2.24
N VAL A 94 -2.75 9.50 2.33
CA VAL A 94 -2.18 8.43 3.15
C VAL A 94 -1.14 9.00 4.10
N LYS A 95 -1.04 8.44 5.31
CA LYS A 95 -0.01 8.77 6.30
C LYS A 95 0.35 7.53 7.13
N ASN A 96 1.39 7.65 7.94
CA ASN A 96 1.80 6.63 8.92
C ASN A 96 2.03 5.23 8.32
N LEU A 97 2.58 5.17 7.10
CA LEU A 97 2.90 3.90 6.46
C LEU A 97 3.90 3.09 7.31
N ARG A 98 3.50 1.88 7.66
CA ARG A 98 4.29 0.90 8.39
C ARG A 98 4.30 -0.42 7.64
N ILE A 99 5.47 -1.02 7.53
CA ILE A 99 5.67 -2.34 6.94
C ILE A 99 6.29 -3.23 8.00
N ILE A 100 5.68 -4.39 8.22
CA ILE A 100 6.19 -5.43 9.12
C ILE A 100 6.37 -6.69 8.28
N ILE A 101 7.58 -7.25 8.32
CA ILE A 101 7.92 -8.54 7.71
C ILE A 101 8.30 -9.48 8.86
N THR A 102 7.65 -10.64 8.90
CA THR A 102 7.84 -11.69 9.92
C THR A 102 7.94 -13.06 9.28
#